data_AF-A0A1I6P514-F1
#
_entry.id   AF-A0A1I6P514-F1
#
_cell.length_a   1.000
_cell.length_b   1.000
_cell.length_c   1.000
_cell.angle_alpha   90.00
_cell.angle_beta   90.00
_cell.angle_gamma   90.00
#
_symmetry.space_group_name_H-M   'P 1'
#
loop_
_entity.id
_entity.type
_entity.pdbx_description
1 polymer ?
#
loop_
_entity_poly.entity_id
_entity_poly.type
_entity_poly.pdbx_seq_one_letter_code
_entity_poly.pdbx_strand_id
1 'polypeptide(L)'
;MDQRLLSFLEAHRPDNIDVEVVWDYLIMFVEDEELTLQQLMNEYQRYMDGKMCGSQGIAFISQWDGTMRAGVGMNKETCDETLFLDHWKKVMEEYRTKYGEK
;
A
#
# COMPACT_ATOMS: atom_id res chain seq x y z
N MET A 1 -13.13 7.49 -8.84
CA MET A 1 -12.75 6.89 -7.54
C MET A 1 -13.62 5.67 -7.16
N ASP A 2 -13.01 4.50 -6.91
CA ASP A 2 -13.69 3.33 -6.34
C ASP A 2 -13.82 3.47 -4.81
N GLN A 3 -14.91 4.08 -4.36
CA GLN A 3 -15.18 4.34 -2.95
C GLN A 3 -15.28 3.06 -2.10
N ARG A 4 -15.54 1.91 -2.74
CA ARG A 4 -15.59 0.60 -2.08
C ARG A 4 -14.20 0.11 -1.74
N LEU A 5 -13.22 0.29 -2.62
CA LEU A 5 -11.82 -0.05 -2.35
C LEU A 5 -11.30 0.77 -1.17
N LEU A 6 -11.49 2.09 -1.20
CA LEU A 6 -11.03 2.97 -0.13
C LEU A 6 -11.60 2.57 1.24
N SER A 7 -12.92 2.41 1.33
CA SER A 7 -13.60 1.97 2.56
C SER A 7 -13.12 0.59 3.04
N PHE A 8 -12.74 -0.29 2.11
CA PHE A 8 -12.23 -1.61 2.45
C PHE A 8 -10.82 -1.53 3.03
N LEU A 9 -9.92 -0.74 2.45
CA LEU A 9 -8.56 -0.53 2.95
C LEU A 9 -8.57 0.10 4.35
N GLU A 10 -9.47 1.06 4.60
CA GLU A 10 -9.66 1.68 5.92
C GLU A 10 -10.12 0.68 6.98
N ALA A 11 -10.98 -0.28 6.60
CA ALA A 11 -11.48 -1.30 7.51
C ALA A 11 -10.48 -2.44 7.80
N HIS A 12 -9.44 -2.59 6.97
CA HIS A 12 -8.41 -3.64 7.10
C HIS A 12 -7.05 -3.03 7.41
N ARG A 13 -6.98 -2.22 8.46
CA ARG A 13 -5.72 -1.70 8.99
C ARG A 13 -4.90 -2.81 9.67
N PRO A 14 -3.57 -2.75 9.62
CA PRO A 14 -2.70 -3.66 10.34
C PRO A 14 -2.68 -3.32 11.84
N ASP A 15 -2.53 -4.32 12.71
CA ASP A 15 -2.43 -4.13 14.17
C ASP A 15 -1.06 -3.59 14.62
N ASN A 16 -0.05 -3.64 13.75
CA ASN A 16 1.29 -3.14 14.03
C ASN A 16 1.34 -1.63 13.74
N ILE A 17 1.68 -0.83 14.74
CA ILE A 17 1.65 0.64 14.65
C ILE A 17 2.57 1.22 13.56
N ASP A 18 3.77 0.66 13.37
CA ASP A 18 4.71 1.14 12.36
C ASP A 18 4.16 0.87 10.95
N VAL A 19 3.52 -0.29 10.78
CA VAL A 19 2.88 -0.69 9.52
C VAL A 19 1.59 0.11 9.30
N GLU A 20 0.83 0.43 10.36
CA GLU A 20 -0.41 1.21 10.29
C GLU A 20 -0.17 2.61 9.75
N VAL A 21 0.87 3.29 10.24
CA VAL A 21 1.23 4.63 9.75
C VAL A 21 1.61 4.59 8.27
N VAL A 22 2.35 3.55 7.84
CA VAL A 22 2.70 3.40 6.43
C VAL A 22 1.49 2.99 5.57
N TRP A 23 0.53 2.26 6.14
CA TRP A 23 -0.74 1.93 5.52
C TRP A 23 -1.61 3.15 5.23
N ASP A 24 -1.58 4.18 6.08
CA ASP A 24 -2.28 5.45 5.82
C ASP A 24 -1.80 6.12 4.55
N TYR A 25 -0.49 6.06 4.26
CA TYR A 25 0.03 6.57 2.99
C TYR A 25 -0.42 5.73 1.79
N LEU A 26 -0.67 4.43 1.97
CA LEU A 26 -1.23 3.58 0.90
C LEU A 26 -2.69 3.96 0.61
N ILE A 27 -3.49 4.19 1.65
CA ILE A 27 -4.87 4.67 1.52
C ILE A 27 -4.89 6.03 0.80
N MET A 28 -4.03 6.96 1.23
CA MET A 28 -3.89 8.28 0.61
C MET A 28 -3.43 8.17 -0.86
N PHE A 29 -2.52 7.25 -1.17
CA PHE A 29 -2.07 7.00 -2.55
C PHE A 29 -3.18 6.47 -3.45
N VAL A 30 -4.04 5.59 -2.93
CA VAL A 30 -5.22 5.10 -3.65
C VAL A 30 -6.23 6.21 -3.88
N GLU A 31 -6.43 7.09 -2.90
CA GLU A 31 -7.34 8.24 -3.00
C GLU A 31 -6.83 9.29 -3.99
N ASP A 32 -5.58 9.76 -3.83
CA ASP A 32 -4.97 10.84 -4.61
C ASP A 32 -4.83 10.48 -6.10
N GLU A 33 -4.46 9.24 -6.40
CA GLU A 33 -4.26 8.77 -7.77
C GLU A 33 -5.50 8.03 -8.34
N GLU A 34 -6.61 8.02 -7.60
CA GLU A 34 -7.86 7.34 -7.92
C GLU A 34 -7.66 5.86 -8.37
N LEU A 35 -6.78 5.13 -7.69
CA LEU A 35 -6.39 3.80 -8.11
C LEU A 35 -7.56 2.81 -8.05
N THR A 36 -7.70 2.03 -9.11
CA THR A 36 -8.46 0.77 -9.08
C THR A 36 -7.65 -0.32 -8.39
N LEU A 37 -8.32 -1.40 -7.98
CA LEU A 37 -7.63 -2.56 -7.42
C LEU A 37 -6.54 -3.11 -8.36
N GLN A 38 -6.82 -3.16 -9.67
CA GLN A 38 -5.84 -3.62 -10.66
C GLN A 38 -4.60 -2.73 -10.70
N GLN A 39 -4.76 -1.41 -10.62
CA GLN A 39 -3.62 -0.49 -10.55
C GLN A 39 -2.87 -0.62 -9.22
N LEU A 40 -3.57 -0.79 -8.10
CA LEU A 40 -2.95 -1.04 -6.81
C LEU A 40 -2.12 -2.33 -6.81
N MET A 41 -2.62 -3.40 -7.44
CA MET A 41 -1.87 -4.64 -7.65
C MET A 41 -0.64 -4.46 -8.54
N ASN A 42 -0.74 -3.63 -9.58
CA ASN A 42 0.41 -3.32 -10.43
C ASN A 42 1.48 -2.56 -9.65
N GLU A 43 1.11 -1.64 -8.76
CA GLU A 43 2.04 -0.92 -7.89
C GLU A 43 2.70 -1.85 -6.86
N TYR A 44 1.95 -2.82 -6.31
CA TYR A 44 2.53 -3.89 -5.50
C TYR A 44 3.57 -4.69 -6.28
N GLN A 45 3.25 -5.13 -7.50
CA GLN A 45 4.19 -5.89 -8.34
C GLN A 45 5.43 -5.06 -8.71
N ARG A 46 5.23 -3.78 -9.05
CA ARG A 46 6.31 -2.83 -9.32
C ARG A 46 7.23 -2.67 -8.11
N TYR A 47 6.67 -2.61 -6.90
CA TYR A 47 7.46 -2.60 -5.68
C TYR A 47 8.25 -3.89 -5.50
N MET A 48 7.64 -5.05 -5.72
CA MET A 48 8.32 -6.35 -5.59
C MET A 48 9.51 -6.48 -6.55
N ASP A 49 9.37 -5.98 -7.78
CA ASP A 49 10.40 -6.09 -8.82
C ASP A 49 11.49 -5.02 -8.68
N GLY A 50 11.10 -3.78 -8.38
CA GLY A 50 11.98 -2.61 -8.40
C GLY A 50 12.37 -2.07 -7.03
N LYS A 51 11.80 -2.60 -5.95
CA LYS A 51 11.94 -2.11 -4.57
C LYS A 51 11.53 -0.65 -4.38
N MET A 52 10.70 -0.14 -5.29
CA MET A 52 10.14 1.20 -5.27
C MET A 52 8.83 1.26 -6.06
N CYS A 53 7.83 1.95 -5.52
CA CYS A 53 6.56 2.25 -6.21
C CYS A 53 5.96 3.58 -5.72
N GLY A 54 4.81 3.97 -6.27
CA GLY A 54 4.11 5.21 -5.91
C GLY A 54 4.13 6.27 -7.02
N SER A 55 3.82 7.51 -6.62
CA SER A 55 3.77 8.70 -7.47
C SER A 55 4.77 9.77 -7.05
N GLN A 56 4.66 10.97 -7.65
CA GLN A 56 5.45 12.14 -7.21
C GLN A 56 5.06 12.61 -5.81
N GLY A 57 3.81 12.39 -5.39
CA GLY A 57 3.31 12.78 -4.08
C GLY A 57 3.74 11.78 -3.00
N ILE A 58 3.41 10.50 -3.19
CA ILE A 58 3.61 9.44 -2.22
C ILE A 58 4.50 8.36 -2.82
N ALA A 59 5.59 8.00 -2.14
CA ALA A 59 6.52 6.99 -2.62
C ALA A 59 6.81 5.95 -1.53
N PHE A 60 6.93 4.70 -1.94
CA PHE A 60 7.29 3.55 -1.12
C PHE A 60 8.65 3.02 -1.60
N ILE A 61 9.64 2.91 -0.70
CA ILE A 61 11.04 2.65 -1.07
C ILE A 61 11.68 1.69 -0.07
N SER A 62 12.20 0.55 -0.53
CA SER A 62 12.97 -0.36 0.35
C SER A 62 14.30 0.27 0.75
N GLN A 63 14.75 0.00 1.97
CA GLN A 63 16.09 0.34 2.44
C GLN A 63 17.09 -0.82 2.28
N TRP A 64 16.65 -1.97 1.75
CA TRP A 64 17.46 -3.20 1.58
C TRP A 64 18.03 -3.80 2.87
N ASP A 65 17.56 -3.35 4.03
CA ASP A 65 17.92 -3.83 5.37
C ASP A 65 16.75 -4.55 6.08
N GLY A 66 15.66 -4.82 5.35
CA GLY A 66 14.42 -5.39 5.89
C GLY A 66 13.37 -4.33 6.25
N THR A 67 13.69 -3.05 6.10
CA THR A 67 12.74 -1.95 6.30
C THR A 67 12.42 -1.22 5.00
N MET A 68 11.31 -0.49 5.01
CA MET A 68 10.92 0.39 3.92
C MET A 68 10.51 1.76 4.42
N ARG A 69 10.59 2.75 3.53
CA ARG A 69 10.16 4.13 3.78
C ARG A 69 8.98 4.51 2.92
N ALA A 70 7.97 5.12 3.53
CA ALA A 70 6.80 5.62 2.83
C ALA A 70 6.37 7.00 3.34
N GLY A 71 5.83 7.83 2.47
CA GLY A 71 5.29 9.13 2.85
C GLY A 71 5.36 10.18 1.76
N VAL A 72 4.98 11.40 2.13
CA VAL A 72 4.83 12.54 1.22
C VAL A 72 6.11 13.37 1.15
N GLY A 73 6.64 13.58 -0.06
CA GLY A 73 7.82 14.42 -0.27
C GLY A 73 9.04 13.94 0.53
N MET A 74 9.65 14.81 1.34
CA MET A 74 10.82 14.47 2.17
C MET A 74 10.47 13.76 3.49
N ASN A 75 9.21 13.87 3.93
CA ASN A 75 8.75 13.27 5.17
C ASN A 75 8.31 11.83 4.87
N LYS A 76 9.14 10.87 5.28
CA LYS A 76 8.85 9.44 5.11
C LYS A 76 9.09 8.71 6.42
N GLU A 77 8.08 7.94 6.80
CA GLU A 77 8.09 7.03 7.93
C GLU A 77 8.72 5.71 7.52
N THR A 78 9.30 4.99 8.48
CA THR A 78 9.92 3.68 8.27
C THR A 78 9.09 2.59 8.92
N CYS A 79 8.89 1.47 8.24
CA CYS A 79 8.28 0.27 8.82
C CYS A 79 9.01 -1.02 8.39
N ASP A 80 8.65 -2.13 9.03
CA ASP A 80 9.06 -3.46 8.59
C ASP A 80 8.48 -3.77 7.21
N GLU A 81 9.36 -3.98 6.23
CA GLU A 81 8.98 -4.19 4.83
C GLU A 81 8.19 -5.49 4.65
N THR A 82 8.56 -6.55 5.36
CA THR A 82 7.93 -7.87 5.20
C THR A 82 6.51 -7.83 5.74
N LEU A 83 6.32 -7.28 6.95
CA LEU A 83 5.00 -7.15 7.56
C LEU A 83 4.07 -6.29 6.72
N PHE A 84 4.57 -5.20 6.14
CA PHE A 84 3.77 -4.34 5.27
C PHE A 84 3.34 -5.05 3.99
N LEU A 85 4.26 -5.71 3.29
CA LEU A 85 3.96 -6.38 2.02
C LEU A 85 3.03 -7.57 2.21
N ASP A 86 3.21 -8.36 3.27
CA ASP A 86 2.32 -9.47 3.61
C ASP A 86 0.90 -8.97 3.88
N HIS A 87 0.77 -7.87 4.64
CA HIS A 87 -0.52 -7.24 4.91
C HIS A 87 -1.17 -6.71 3.63
N TRP A 88 -0.43 -5.97 2.81
CA TRP A 88 -0.93 -5.42 1.55
C TRP A 88 -1.44 -6.53 0.63
N LYS A 89 -0.63 -7.57 0.41
CA LYS A 89 -1.03 -8.71 -0.42
C LYS A 89 -2.32 -9.36 0.10
N LYS A 90 -2.38 -9.63 1.40
CA LYS A 90 -3.55 -10.25 2.05
C LYS A 90 -4.81 -9.43 1.82
N VAL A 91 -4.77 -8.12 2.05
CA VAL A 91 -5.93 -7.23 1.90
C VAL A 91 -6.43 -7.19 0.44
N MET A 92 -5.51 -7.14 -0.54
CA MET A 92 -5.90 -7.20 -1.96
C MET A 92 -6.57 -8.53 -2.32
N GLU A 93 -6.05 -9.67 -1.84
CA GLU A 93 -6.64 -10.99 -2.08
C GLU A 93 -8.02 -11.13 -1.43
N GLU A 94 -8.21 -10.59 -0.22
CA GLU A 94 -9.50 -10.55 0.45
C GLU A 94 -10.52 -9.70 -0.33
N TYR A 95 -10.11 -8.53 -0.84
CA TYR A 95 -10.97 -7.69 -1.67
C TYR A 95 -11.42 -8.41 -2.95
N ARG A 96 -10.48 -9.05 -3.69
CA ARG A 96 -10.81 -9.83 -4.91
C ARG A 96 -11.80 -10.95 -4.62
N THR A 97 -11.61 -11.65 -3.51
CA THR A 97 -12.50 -12.75 -3.10
C THR A 97 -13.89 -12.24 -2.77
N LYS A 98 -14.00 -11.11 -2.07
CA LYS A 98 -15.27 -10.54 -1.64
C LYS A 98 -16.08 -9.90 -2.77
N TYR A 99 -15.41 -9.28 -3.74
CA TYR A 99 -16.08 -8.49 -4.78
C TYR A 99 -15.97 -9.05 -6.20
N GLY A 100 -15.25 -10.17 -6.39
CA GLY A 100 -15.24 -10.92 -7.65
C GLY A 100 -14.41 -10.28 -8.77
N GLU A 101 -13.52 -9.34 -8.43
CA GLU A 101 -12.63 -8.70 -9.40
C GLU A 101 -11.50 -9.67 -9.79
N LYS A 102 -11.71 -10.35 -10.92
CA LYS A 102 -10.74 -11.24 -11.56
C LYS A 102 -9.79 -10.48 -12.46
#